data_AF-A0A2M9H8G7-F1
#
_entry.id   AF-A0A2M9H8G7-F1
#
_cell.length_a   1.000
_cell.length_b   1.000
_cell.length_c   1.000
_cell.angle_alpha   90.00
_cell.angle_beta   90.00
_cell.angle_gamma   90.00
#
_symmetry.space_group_name_H-M   'P 1'
#
loop_
_entity.id
_entity.type
_entity.pdbx_description
1 polymer ?
#
loop_
_entity_poly.entity_id
_entity_poly.type
_entity_poly.pdbx_seq_one_letter_code
_entity_poly.pdbx_strand_id
1 'polypeptide(L)'
;MASDNNLFLVVKVVDKATGAKSLVGVTSALGDAALLIGKDHPDFKDANINFVGEREEFGALRQLFNLPFDDTYLIYKVQAGAVLDPLLTK
;
A
#
# COMPACT_ATOMS: atom_id res chain seq x y z
N MET A 1 7.00 -2.65 26.68
CA MET A 1 7.05 -3.51 25.49
C MET A 1 6.40 -2.71 24.39
N ALA A 2 7.19 -2.19 23.44
CA ALA A 2 6.66 -1.37 22.36
C ALA A 2 5.76 -2.27 21.51
N SER A 3 4.45 -2.03 21.56
CA SER A 3 3.53 -2.66 20.63
C SER A 3 3.93 -2.18 19.25
N ASP A 4 4.48 -3.06 18.42
CA ASP A 4 4.78 -2.82 17.01
C ASP A 4 3.46 -2.58 16.26
N ASN A 5 2.85 -1.42 16.47
CA ASN A 5 1.64 -0.98 15.78
C ASN A 5 2.05 -0.56 14.36
N ASN A 6 2.39 -1.55 13.54
CA ASN A 6 2.59 -1.35 12.12
C ASN A 6 1.24 -1.19 11.45
N LEU A 7 1.11 -0.15 10.63
CA LEU A 7 -0.04 0.13 9.80
C LEU A 7 0.35 -0.05 8.34
N PHE A 8 -0.57 -0.59 7.57
CA PHE A 8 -0.50 -0.74 6.13
C PHE A 8 -1.41 0.32 5.50
N LEU A 9 -0.78 1.25 4.78
CA LEU A 9 -1.44 2.29 4.01
C LEU A 9 -1.66 1.76 2.60
N VAL A 10 -2.90 1.81 2.14
CA VAL A 10 -3.26 1.54 0.75
C VAL A 10 -3.35 2.88 0.03
N VAL A 11 -2.50 3.08 -0.96
CA VAL A 11 -2.39 4.34 -1.71
C VAL A 11 -2.68 4.05 -3.17
N LYS A 12 -3.53 4.87 -3.79
CA LYS A 12 -3.84 4.82 -5.21
C LYS A 12 -3.10 5.93 -5.94
N VAL A 13 -2.35 5.60 -6.98
CA VAL A 13 -1.82 6.57 -7.94
C VAL A 13 -3.00 7.05 -8.80
N VAL A 14 -3.42 8.30 -8.59
CA VAL A 14 -4.54 8.91 -9.30
C VAL A 14 -4.10 9.57 -10.60
N ASP A 15 -2.83 9.94 -10.70
CA ASP A 15 -2.23 10.50 -11.90
C ASP A 15 -0.83 9.90 -12.08
N LYS A 16 -0.66 9.07 -13.12
CA LYS A 16 0.61 8.42 -13.44
C LYS A 16 1.64 9.39 -14.04
N ALA A 17 1.20 10.50 -14.64
CA ALA A 17 2.09 11.48 -15.28
C ALA A 17 2.74 12.41 -14.24
N THR A 18 2.00 12.79 -13.21
CA THR A 18 2.53 13.58 -12.08
C THR A 18 3.04 12.71 -10.94
N GLY A 19 2.57 11.47 -10.85
CA GLY A 19 2.84 10.58 -9.72
C GLY A 19 1.94 10.86 -8.52
N ALA A 20 0.86 11.63 -8.71
CA ALA A 20 -0.04 12.00 -7.63
C ALA A 20 -0.69 10.76 -7.01
N LYS A 21 -0.65 10.72 -5.68
CA LYS A 21 -1.08 9.61 -4.85
C LYS A 21 -2.21 10.04 -3.93
N SER A 22 -3.19 9.17 -3.75
CA SER A 22 -4.33 9.38 -2.86
C SER A 22 -4.44 8.21 -1.88
N LEU A 23 -4.67 8.51 -0.61
CA LEU A 23 -4.87 7.49 0.41
C LEU A 23 -6.25 6.84 0.23
N VAL A 24 -6.27 5.53 0.00
CA VAL A 24 -7.51 4.74 -0.11
C VAL A 24 -7.97 4.25 1.25
N GLY A 25 -7.02 3.82 2.09
CA GLY A 25 -7.33 3.30 3.40
C GLY A 25 -6.10 2.95 4.23
N VAL A 26 -6.34 2.66 5.51
CA VAL A 26 -5.33 2.26 6.48
C VAL A 26 -5.84 1.04 7.23
N THR A 27 -5.00 0.03 7.39
CA THR A 27 -5.31 -1.18 8.16
C THR A 27 -4.10 -1.65 8.94
N SER A 28 -4.30 -2.48 9.95
CA SER A 28 -3.24 -3.13 10.72
C SER A 28 -2.79 -4.48 10.13
N ALA A 29 -3.49 -4.99 9.11
CA ALA A 29 -3.20 -6.28 8.49
C ALA A 29 -2.94 -6.17 6.98
N LEU A 30 -1.87 -6.81 6.51
CA LEU A 30 -1.51 -6.83 5.08
C LEU A 30 -2.59 -7.49 4.21
N GLY A 31 -3.26 -8.53 4.72
CA GLY A 31 -4.35 -9.20 4.03
C GLY A 31 -5.55 -8.27 3.78
N ASP A 32 -5.93 -7.48 4.78
CA ASP A 32 -6.99 -6.48 4.64
C ASP A 32 -6.61 -5.38 3.64
N ALA A 33 -5.34 -5.00 3.60
CA ALA A 33 -4.84 -4.01 2.65
C ALA A 33 -4.96 -4.52 1.21
N ALA A 34 -4.63 -5.80 0.97
CA ALA A 34 -4.83 -6.45 -0.32
C ALA A 34 -6.31 -6.58 -0.69
N LEU A 35 -7.18 -6.90 0.28
CA LEU A 35 -8.63 -6.97 0.06
C LEU A 35 -9.25 -5.62 -0.34
N LEU A 36 -8.76 -4.51 0.24
CA LEU A 36 -9.18 -3.16 -0.16
C LEU A 36 -8.90 -2.89 -1.63
N ILE A 37 -7.76 -3.35 -2.16
CA ILE A 37 -7.43 -3.25 -3.58
C ILE A 37 -8.33 -4.18 -4.40
N GLY A 38 -8.53 -5.42 -3.95
CA GLY A 38 -9.34 -6.41 -4.65
C GLY A 38 -10.82 -6.04 -4.79
N LYS A 39 -11.35 -5.21 -3.88
CA LYS A 39 -12.73 -4.70 -3.98
C LYS A 39 -12.96 -3.81 -5.20
N ASP A 40 -11.98 -2.98 -5.57
CA ASP A 40 -12.08 -2.04 -6.70
C ASP A 40 -11.73 -2.67 -8.05
N HIS A 41 -11.19 -3.89 -8.04
CA HIS A 41 -10.65 -4.55 -9.22
C HIS A 41 -11.14 -6.00 -9.28
N PRO A 42 -12.17 -6.28 -10.11
CA PRO A 42 -12.74 -7.62 -10.21
C PRO A 42 -11.71 -8.67 -10.63
N ASP A 43 -10.68 -8.27 -11.39
CA ASP A 43 -9.56 -9.15 -11.79
C ASP A 43 -8.72 -9.64 -10.60
N PHE A 44 -8.80 -8.99 -9.44
CA PHE A 44 -8.09 -9.38 -8.23
C PHE A 44 -8.92 -10.24 -7.26
N LYS A 45 -10.23 -10.39 -7.50
CA LYS A 45 -11.08 -11.21 -6.63
C LYS A 45 -10.64 -12.68 -6.59
N ASP A 46 -10.16 -13.18 -7.72
CA ASP A 46 -9.69 -14.56 -7.90
C ASP A 46 -8.16 -14.65 -8.11
N ALA A 47 -7.46 -13.51 -8.04
CA ALA A 47 -6.02 -13.48 -8.24
C ALA A 47 -5.28 -13.91 -6.96
N ASN A 48 -4.27 -14.76 -7.11
CA ASN A 48 -3.48 -15.25 -6.00
C ASN A 48 -2.41 -14.20 -5.64
N ILE A 49 -2.81 -13.18 -4.88
CA ILE A 49 -1.96 -12.08 -4.44
C ILE A 49 -1.00 -12.60 -3.35
N ASN A 50 0.24 -12.86 -3.73
CA ASN A 50 1.29 -13.30 -2.82
C ASN A 50 2.28 -12.17 -2.56
N PHE A 51 2.61 -11.95 -1.29
CA PHE A 51 3.69 -11.06 -0.89
C PHE A 51 5.03 -11.62 -1.38
N VAL A 52 5.79 -10.79 -2.08
CA VAL A 52 7.08 -11.18 -2.69
C VAL A 52 8.26 -10.57 -1.94
N GLY A 53 8.06 -9.41 -1.31
CA GLY A 53 9.09 -8.76 -0.54
C GLY A 53 8.73 -7.31 -0.25
N GLU A 54 9.66 -6.56 0.31
CA GLU A 54 9.47 -5.14 0.61
C GLU A 54 10.64 -4.31 0.12
N ARG A 55 10.37 -3.03 -0.16
CA ARG A 55 11.35 -2.04 -0.58
C ARG A 55 11.18 -0.78 0.25
N GLU A 56 12.27 -0.24 0.77
CA GLU A 56 12.23 1.06 1.45
C GLU A 56 12.02 2.19 0.43
N GLU A 57 11.03 3.05 0.69
CA GLU A 57 10.65 4.18 -0.14
C GLU A 57 10.12 5.29 0.78
N PHE A 58 10.72 6.48 0.72
CA PHE A 58 10.30 7.66 1.50
C PHE A 58 10.19 7.44 3.02
N GLY A 59 11.04 6.57 3.60
CA GLY A 59 11.02 6.24 5.02
C GLY A 59 9.93 5.25 5.44
N ALA A 60 9.26 4.61 4.46
CA ALA A 60 8.30 3.53 4.67
C ALA A 60 8.70 2.28 3.88
N LEU A 61 8.15 1.13 4.26
CA LEU A 61 8.41 -0.13 3.57
C LEU A 61 7.27 -0.44 2.58
N ARG A 62 7.49 -0.14 1.30
CA ARG A 62 6.58 -0.53 0.21
C ARG A 62 6.54 -2.05 0.12
N GLN A 63 5.36 -2.61 0.29
CA GLN A 63 5.10 -4.04 0.17
C GLN A 63 4.94 -4.38 -1.32
N LEU A 64 5.69 -5.36 -1.80
CA LEU A 64 5.69 -5.85 -3.17
C LEU A 64 4.96 -7.17 -3.24
N PHE A 65 4.17 -7.36 -4.29
CA PHE A 65 3.41 -8.57 -4.51
C PHE A 65 3.69 -9.14 -5.90
N ASN A 66 3.34 -10.40 -6.10
CA ASN A 66 3.62 -11.17 -7.32
C ASN A 66 2.81 -10.70 -8.53
N LEU A 67 1.71 -10.00 -8.30
CA LEU A 67 0.91 -9.40 -9.33
C LEU A 67 1.40 -7.97 -9.54
N PRO A 68 1.62 -7.56 -10.80
CA PRO A 68 1.77 -6.15 -11.08
C PRO A 68 0.40 -5.52 -10.78
N PHE A 69 0.25 -4.92 -9.59
CA PHE A 69 -0.62 -3.75 -9.54
C PHE A 69 -0.13 -2.85 -10.65
N ASP A 70 -1.03 -2.28 -11.43
CA ASP A 70 -0.73 -1.52 -12.65
C ASP A 70 -0.05 -0.16 -12.31
N ASP A 71 0.94 -0.19 -11.40
CA ASP A 71 1.43 0.81 -10.45
C ASP A 71 0.34 1.72 -9.87
N THR A 72 -0.92 1.29 -9.95
CA THR A 72 -2.10 2.09 -9.62
C THR A 72 -2.42 1.98 -8.13
N TYR A 73 -2.13 0.85 -7.49
CA TYR A 73 -2.32 0.67 -6.05
C TYR A 73 -1.02 0.20 -5.42
N LEU A 74 -0.65 0.82 -4.31
CA LEU A 74 0.59 0.64 -3.57
C LEU A 74 0.25 0.41 -2.11
N ILE A 75 0.93 -0.55 -1.47
CA ILE A 75 0.80 -0.79 -0.03
C ILE A 75 2.10 -0.39 0.64
N TYR A 76 2.02 0.49 1.63
CA TYR A 76 3.17 0.92 2.44
C TYR A 76 2.98 0.52 3.89
N LYS A 77 3.97 -0.17 4.46
CA LYS A 77 4.06 -0.45 5.88
C LYS A 77 4.75 0.71 6.58
N VAL A 78 4.09 1.28 7.56
CA VAL A 78 4.56 2.41 8.38
C VAL A 78 4.34 2.10 9.87
N GLN A 79 5.10 2.76 10.74
CA GLN A 79 4.79 2.73 12.16
C GLN A 79 3.62 3.68 12.47
N ALA A 80 2.76 3.30 13.41
CA ALA A 80 1.70 4.16 13.90
C ALA A 80 2.30 5.45 14.49
N GLY A 81 1.85 6.61 13.99
CA GLY A 81 2.40 7.92 14.34
C GLY A 81 3.53 8.41 13.45
N ALA A 82 3.94 7.65 12.43
CA ALA A 82 4.86 8.13 11.40
C ALA A 82 4.22 9.28 10.58
N VAL A 83 5.03 10.30 10.28
CA VAL A 83 4.61 11.43 9.43
C VAL A 83 4.55 10.95 7.98
N LEU A 84 3.37 11.06 7.36
CA LEU A 84 3.09 10.53 6.01
C LEU A 84 3.20 11.56 4.88
N ASP A 85 3.46 12.84 5.21
CA ASP A 85 3.65 13.93 4.25
C ASP A 85 4.53 13.58 3.04
N PRO A 86 5.69 12.90 3.16
CA PRO A 86 6.52 12.60 2.00
C PRO A 86 5.94 11.52 1.06
N LEU A 87 4.97 10.71 1.52
CA LEU A 87 4.37 9.63 0.71
C LEU A 87 3.18 10.10 -0.14
N LEU A 88 2.49 11.15 0.30
CA LEU A 88 1.26 11.66 -0.33
C LEU A 88 1.46 12.96 -1.11
N THR A 89 2.64 13.58 -1.03
CA THR A 89 2.94 14.87 -1.65
C THR A 89 3.95 14.73 -2.78
N LYS A 90 3.50 14.47 -4.00
CA LYS A 90 4.19 14.87 -5.25
C LYS A 90 3.19 15.07 -6.37
#